data_AF-A0A1Y0N025-F1
#
_entry.id   AF-A0A1Y0N025-F1
#
_cell.length_a   1.000
_cell.length_b   1.000
_cell.length_c   1.000
_cell.angle_alpha   90.00
_cell.angle_beta   90.00
_cell.angle_gamma   90.00
#
_symmetry.space_group_name_H-M   'P 1'
#
loop_
_entity.id
_entity.type
_entity.pdbx_description
1 polymer ?
#
loop_
_entity_poly.entity_id
_entity_poly.type
_entity_poly.pdbx_seq_one_letter_code
_entity_poly.pdbx_strand_id
1 'polypeptide(L)'
;MEENKHIEELDAFAKKYVKEIPQEKPSIDFTASIMQNILAENKSSFFTPKALITKKGWILIIGLLLVAIFVPFKQMKETTIKLPELNFSFFDKIQIPNLFESFAVSNTVLYSIFFFGLMIMAQVVFLKGYFDKRIH
;
A
#
# COMPACT_ATOMS: atom_id res chain seq x y z
N MET A 1 50.10 -8.48 56.59
CA MET A 1 49.51 -7.14 56.77
C MET A 1 50.17 -6.09 55.88
N GLU A 2 51.48 -6.18 55.58
CA GLU A 2 52.19 -5.25 54.66
C GLU A 2 51.77 -5.32 53.19
N GLU A 3 51.43 -6.51 52.68
CA GLU A 3 51.13 -6.71 51.26
C GLU A 3 49.89 -5.91 50.79
N ASN A 4 48.84 -5.87 51.60
CA ASN A 4 47.61 -5.10 51.30
C ASN A 4 47.84 -3.58 51.25
N LYS A 5 48.82 -3.08 52.01
CA LYS A 5 49.14 -1.65 52.08
C LYS A 5 49.74 -1.16 50.75
N HIS A 6 50.52 -2.01 50.09
CA HIS A 6 51.08 -1.73 48.76
C HIS A 6 50.01 -1.61 47.67
N ILE A 7 48.94 -2.40 47.78
CA ILE A 7 47.83 -2.41 46.81
C ILE A 7 46.98 -1.14 46.95
N GLU A 8 46.73 -0.70 48.19
CA GLU A 8 46.04 0.57 48.45
C GLU A 8 46.86 1.78 47.98
N GLU A 9 48.19 1.76 48.16
CA GLU A 9 49.07 2.83 47.68
C GLU A 9 49.08 2.91 46.15
N LEU A 10 49.09 1.77 45.45
CA LEU A 10 48.98 1.69 43.99
C LEU A 10 47.61 2.17 43.48
N ASP A 11 46.51 1.80 44.14
CA ASP A 11 45.17 2.28 43.79
C ASP A 11 45.01 3.80 44.03
N ALA A 12 45.54 4.30 45.15
CA ALA A 12 45.57 5.73 45.45
C ALA A 12 46.38 6.51 44.42
N PHE A 13 47.52 5.97 43.99
CA PHE A 13 48.34 6.52 42.92
C PHE A 13 47.56 6.56 41.61
N ALA A 14 46.98 5.44 41.16
CA ALA A 14 46.19 5.38 39.94
C ALA A 14 45.01 6.37 39.95
N LYS A 15 44.26 6.43 41.06
CA LYS A 15 43.15 7.39 41.22
C LYS A 15 43.59 8.85 41.18
N LYS A 16 44.78 9.17 41.69
CA LYS A 16 45.33 10.52 41.62
C LYS A 16 45.59 10.93 40.18
N TYR A 17 46.29 10.11 39.41
CA TYR A 17 46.59 10.39 38.01
C TYR A 17 45.33 10.47 37.15
N VAL A 18 44.36 9.57 37.36
CA VAL A 18 43.09 9.60 36.62
C VAL A 18 42.28 10.88 36.91
N LYS A 19 42.35 11.42 38.14
CA LYS A 19 41.69 12.69 38.50
C LYS A 19 42.39 13.93 37.95
N GLU A 20 43.70 13.85 37.73
CA GLU A 20 44.49 14.94 37.14
C GLU A 20 44.29 15.07 35.62
N ILE A 21 43.74 14.04 34.97
CA ILE A 21 43.36 14.12 33.55
C ILE A 21 42.20 15.13 33.41
N PRO A 22 42.38 16.21 32.63
CA PRO A 22 41.32 17.17 32.40
C PRO A 22 40.14 16.47 31.71
N GLN A 23 38.96 16.58 32.31
CA GLN A 23 37.77 15.99 31.73
C GLN A 23 37.37 16.78 30.48
N GLU A 24 37.42 16.11 29.33
CA GLU A 24 36.89 16.65 28.10
C GLU A 24 35.39 16.82 28.24
N LYS A 25 34.92 18.05 28.05
CA LYS A 25 33.51 18.36 27.98
C LYS A 25 33.14 18.55 26.53
N PRO A 26 32.00 17.99 26.08
CA PRO A 26 31.50 18.29 24.75
C PRO A 26 31.30 19.81 24.61
N SER A 27 31.41 20.30 23.39
CA SER A 27 31.10 21.70 23.10
C SER A 27 29.66 22.03 23.52
N ILE A 28 29.42 23.30 23.85
CA ILE A 28 28.10 23.80 24.28
C ILE A 28 27.02 23.44 23.24
N ASP A 29 27.40 23.47 21.96
CA ASP A 29 26.52 23.20 20.82
C ASP A 29 26.60 21.75 20.30
N PHE A 30 27.22 20.82 21.03
CA PHE A 30 27.41 19.44 20.58
C PHE A 30 26.10 18.79 20.15
N THR A 31 25.06 18.88 20.98
CA THR A 31 23.73 18.33 20.66
C THR A 31 23.10 19.00 19.45
N ALA A 32 23.25 20.32 19.31
CA ALA A 32 22.71 21.07 18.19
C ALA A 32 23.40 20.70 16.87
N SER A 33 24.72 20.53 16.89
CA SER A 33 25.52 20.12 15.73
C SER A 33 25.19 18.69 15.28
N ILE A 34 25.08 17.76 16.22
CA ILE A 34 24.64 16.38 15.93
C ILE A 34 23.23 16.37 15.34
N MET A 35 22.28 17.10 15.95
CA MET A 35 20.90 17.16 15.47
C MET A 35 20.80 17.79 14.07
N GLN A 36 21.59 18.81 13.78
CA GLN A 36 21.65 19.42 12.43
C GLN A 36 22.13 18.41 11.38
N ASN A 37 23.18 17.65 11.68
CA ASN A 37 23.71 16.63 10.78
C ASN A 37 22.69 15.51 10.54
N ILE A 38 22.03 15.04 11.61
CA ILE A 38 20.97 14.03 11.52
C ILE A 38 19.79 14.53 10.68
N LEU A 39 19.37 15.78 10.82
CA LEU A 39 18.27 16.35 10.04
C LEU A 39 18.64 16.56 8.57
N ALA A 40 19.89 16.95 8.28
CA ALA A 40 20.39 17.10 6.93
C ALA A 40 20.44 15.75 6.19
N GLU A 41 20.89 14.69 6.87
CA GLU A 41 20.95 13.34 6.32
C GLU A 41 19.53 12.74 6.16
N ASN A 42 18.65 12.91 7.15
CA ASN A 42 17.26 12.46 7.06
C ASN A 42 16.45 13.14 5.93
N LYS A 43 16.74 14.41 5.60
CA LYS A 43 16.11 15.07 4.45
C LYS A 43 16.45 14.42 3.11
N SER A 44 17.62 13.80 2.98
CA SER A 44 18.01 13.05 1.79
C SER A 44 17.42 11.62 1.75
N SER A 45 17.08 11.10 2.93
CA SER A 45 16.58 9.75 3.19
C SER A 45 15.06 9.69 3.35
N PHE A 46 14.31 10.68 2.85
CA PHE A 46 12.89 10.42 2.64
C PHE A 46 12.78 9.27 1.65
N PHE A 47 12.43 8.11 2.19
CA PHE A 47 12.10 6.89 1.48
C PHE A 47 10.87 7.21 0.63
N THR A 48 11.10 7.93 -0.47
CA THR A 48 10.05 8.21 -1.43
C THR A 48 9.61 6.85 -1.92
N PRO A 49 8.35 6.46 -1.70
CA PRO A 49 7.89 5.16 -2.15
C PRO A 49 8.06 5.15 -3.66
N LYS A 50 9.09 4.46 -4.12
CA LYS A 50 9.36 4.28 -5.54
C LYS A 50 8.14 3.53 -6.06
N ALA A 51 7.32 4.23 -6.85
CA ALA A 51 6.15 3.61 -7.44
C ALA A 51 6.59 2.32 -8.14
N LEU A 52 6.04 1.18 -7.71
CA LEU A 52 6.42 -0.15 -8.20
C LEU A 52 6.27 -0.23 -9.73
N ILE A 53 5.36 0.57 -10.29
CA ILE A 53 5.12 0.71 -11.72
C ILE A 53 5.34 2.18 -12.09
N THR A 54 6.27 2.41 -13.02
CA THR A 54 6.50 3.75 -13.59
C THR A 54 5.25 4.24 -14.33
N LYS A 55 5.01 5.56 -14.41
CA LYS A 55 3.86 6.13 -15.15
C LYS A 55 3.71 5.57 -16.57
N LYS A 56 4.82 5.28 -17.25
CA LYS A 56 4.85 4.62 -18.57
C LYS A 56 4.38 3.16 -18.55
N GLY A 57 4.67 2.42 -17.48
CA GLY A 57 4.20 1.05 -17.28
C GLY A 57 2.68 0.97 -17.13
N TRP A 58 2.07 1.95 -16.48
CA TRP A 58 0.61 2.06 -16.40
C TRP A 58 -0.06 2.24 -17.77
N ILE A 59 0.53 3.07 -18.64
CA ILE A 59 0.03 3.24 -20.02
C ILE A 59 0.09 1.91 -20.78
N LEU A 60 1.17 1.14 -20.60
CA LEU A 60 1.34 -0.16 -21.25
C LEU A 60 0.30 -1.19 -20.74
N ILE A 61 0.05 -1.23 -19.43
CA ILE A 61 -0.97 -2.09 -18.83
C ILE A 61 -2.37 -1.73 -19.34
N ILE A 62 -2.72 -0.44 -19.37
CA ILE A 62 -4.01 0.03 -19.89
C ILE A 62 -4.15 -0.31 -21.37
N GLY A 63 -3.08 -0.12 -22.17
CA GLY A 63 -3.06 -0.50 -23.58
C GLY A 63 -3.30 -1.99 -23.78
N LEU A 64 -2.63 -2.85 -23.00
CA LEU A 64 -2.81 -4.30 -23.06
C LEU A 64 -4.23 -4.72 -22.67
N LEU A 65 -4.79 -4.10 -21.63
CA LEU A 65 -6.17 -4.33 -21.18
C LEU A 65 -7.18 -3.95 -22.27
N LEU A 66 -6.99 -2.79 -22.92
CA LEU A 66 -7.83 -2.36 -24.02
C LEU A 66 -7.73 -3.33 -25.20
N VAL A 67 -6.55 -3.77 -25.59
CA VAL A 67 -6.39 -4.77 -26.67
C VAL A 67 -7.11 -6.07 -26.31
N ALA A 68 -6.93 -6.57 -25.08
CA ALA A 68 -7.59 -7.79 -24.62
C ALA A 68 -9.13 -7.72 -24.64
N ILE A 69 -9.70 -6.52 -24.41
CA ILE A 69 -11.14 -6.30 -24.49
C ILE A 69 -11.58 -6.09 -25.95
N PHE A 70 -10.90 -5.23 -26.72
CA PHE A 70 -11.37 -4.83 -28.05
C PHE A 70 -11.16 -5.88 -29.14
N VAL A 71 -10.14 -6.74 -29.02
CA VAL A 71 -9.88 -7.82 -30.00
C VAL A 71 -11.05 -8.81 -30.10
N PRO A 72 -11.55 -9.42 -29.01
CA PRO A 72 -12.71 -10.32 -29.09
C PRO A 72 -13.99 -9.58 -29.46
N PHE A 73 -14.17 -8.32 -29.03
CA PHE A 73 -15.34 -7.51 -29.42
C PHE A 73 -15.36 -7.17 -30.92
N LYS A 74 -14.20 -6.99 -31.57
CA LYS A 74 -14.14 -6.82 -33.03
C LYS A 74 -14.45 -8.11 -33.77
N GLN A 75 -13.98 -9.27 -33.30
CA GLN A 75 -14.31 -10.57 -33.89
C GLN A 75 -15.80 -10.91 -33.75
N MET A 76 -16.46 -10.42 -32.71
CA MET A 76 -17.90 -10.63 -32.49
C MET A 76 -18.79 -9.90 -33.52
N LYS A 77 -18.28 -8.87 -34.23
CA LYS A 77 -19.08 -8.13 -35.24
C LYS A 77 -19.41 -8.93 -36.50
N GLU A 78 -18.66 -9.99 -36.80
CA GLU A 78 -18.92 -10.88 -37.94
C GLU A 78 -20.00 -11.94 -37.62
N THR A 79 -20.24 -12.21 -36.34
CA THR A 79 -21.35 -13.05 -35.91
C THR A 79 -22.52 -12.15 -35.53
N THR A 80 -23.53 -12.07 -36.39
CA THR A 80 -24.84 -11.54 -36.00
C THR A 80 -25.43 -12.46 -34.94
N ILE A 81 -25.01 -12.28 -33.68
CA ILE A 81 -25.67 -12.87 -32.52
C ILE A 81 -27.02 -12.15 -32.49
N LYS A 82 -28.05 -12.82 -33.01
CA LYS A 82 -29.44 -12.46 -32.75
C LYS A 82 -29.66 -12.65 -31.26
N LEU A 83 -29.29 -11.65 -30.48
CA LEU A 83 -29.64 -11.55 -29.08
C LEU A 83 -31.17 -11.65 -29.04
N PRO A 84 -31.75 -12.65 -28.37
CA PRO A 84 -33.19 -12.69 -28.19
C PRO A 84 -33.63 -11.37 -27.57
N GLU A 85 -34.72 -10.79 -28.06
CA GLU A 85 -35.28 -9.57 -27.48
C GLU A 85 -35.53 -9.83 -25.99
N LEU A 86 -34.62 -9.30 -25.17
CA LEU A 86 -34.72 -9.37 -23.73
C LEU A 86 -35.87 -8.46 -23.34
N ASN A 87 -37.06 -9.05 -23.21
CA ASN A 87 -38.25 -8.33 -22.81
C ASN A 87 -38.13 -8.03 -21.30
N PHE A 88 -37.71 -6.80 -20.99
CA PHE A 88 -37.59 -6.30 -19.63
C PHE A 88 -38.93 -5.90 -19.01
N SER A 89 -40.09 -6.33 -19.54
CA SER A 89 -41.42 -6.08 -18.97
C SER A 89 -41.56 -6.51 -17.50
N PHE A 90 -40.68 -7.38 -17.01
CA PHE A 90 -40.58 -7.70 -15.58
C PHE A 90 -40.16 -6.51 -14.71
N PHE A 91 -39.33 -5.58 -15.21
CA PHE A 91 -38.92 -4.39 -14.48
C PHE A 91 -40.10 -3.43 -14.23
N ASP A 92 -41.04 -3.31 -15.16
CA ASP A 92 -42.23 -2.46 -15.00
C ASP A 92 -43.16 -2.95 -13.87
N LYS A 93 -43.07 -4.24 -13.53
CA LYS A 93 -43.81 -4.84 -12.41
C LYS A 93 -43.10 -4.70 -11.07
N ILE A 94 -41.82 -4.33 -11.07
CA ILE A 94 -41.06 -4.05 -9.85
C ILE A 94 -41.38 -2.61 -9.46
N GLN A 95 -42.44 -2.45 -8.65
CA GLN A 95 -42.68 -1.21 -7.93
C GLN A 95 -41.56 -1.06 -6.90
N ILE A 96 -40.47 -0.37 -7.25
CA ILE A 96 -39.44 0.00 -6.28
C ILE A 96 -40.06 1.06 -5.38
N PRO A 97 -40.33 0.77 -4.10
CA PRO A 97 -40.80 1.81 -3.19
C PRO A 97 -39.75 2.92 -3.13
N ASN A 98 -40.19 4.17 -2.87
CA ASN A 98 -39.36 5.39 -2.79
C ASN A 98 -38.30 5.40 -1.66
N LEU A 99 -37.72 4.25 -1.33
CA LEU A 99 -36.65 4.05 -0.34
C LEU A 99 -35.37 4.82 -0.68
N PHE A 100 -35.19 5.21 -1.95
CA PHE A 100 -34.02 5.96 -2.42
C PHE A 100 -34.24 7.48 -2.49
N GLU A 101 -35.47 7.99 -2.33
CA GLU A 101 -35.73 9.45 -2.43
C GLU A 101 -35.10 10.24 -1.27
N SER A 102 -34.87 9.60 -0.12
CA SER A 102 -34.24 10.24 1.04
C SER A 102 -32.74 9.91 1.19
N PHE A 103 -32.19 9.04 0.34
CA PHE A 103 -30.82 8.54 0.50
C PHE A 103 -29.86 9.27 -0.44
N ALA A 104 -29.12 10.25 0.08
CA ALA A 104 -28.02 10.88 -0.62
C ALA A 104 -26.84 9.88 -0.75
N VAL A 105 -26.82 9.12 -1.85
CA VAL A 105 -25.74 8.18 -2.16
C VAL A 105 -24.49 8.98 -2.53
N SER A 106 -23.43 8.84 -1.72
CA SER A 106 -22.14 9.46 -2.06
C SER A 106 -21.51 8.76 -3.27
N ASN A 107 -20.73 9.49 -4.06
CA ASN A 107 -20.00 8.93 -5.22
C ASN A 107 -19.14 7.72 -4.83
N THR A 108 -18.60 7.72 -3.60
CA THR A 108 -17.83 6.59 -3.05
C THR A 108 -18.67 5.33 -2.90
N VAL A 109 -19.90 5.44 -2.41
CA VAL A 109 -20.83 4.31 -2.29
C VAL A 109 -21.21 3.78 -3.67
N LEU A 110 -21.44 4.67 -4.63
CA LEU A 110 -21.74 4.30 -6.02
C LEU A 110 -20.58 3.51 -6.67
N TYR A 111 -19.35 4.02 -6.55
CA TYR A 111 -18.15 3.31 -7.02
C TYR A 111 -17.95 1.98 -6.32
N SER A 112 -18.25 1.91 -5.02
CA SER A 112 -18.14 0.67 -4.23
C SER A 112 -19.13 -0.38 -4.71
N ILE A 113 -20.40 -0.01 -4.92
CA ILE A 113 -21.44 -0.91 -5.44
C ILE A 113 -21.06 -1.43 -6.83
N PHE A 114 -20.58 -0.54 -7.70
CA PHE A 114 -20.14 -0.92 -9.04
C PHE A 114 -18.98 -1.92 -9.02
N PHE A 115 -17.93 -1.64 -8.24
CA PHE A 115 -16.77 -2.54 -8.13
C PHE A 115 -17.13 -3.88 -7.46
N PHE A 116 -17.97 -3.84 -6.42
CA PHE A 116 -18.46 -5.07 -5.78
C PHE A 116 -19.27 -5.92 -6.75
N GLY A 117 -20.16 -5.31 -7.54
CA GLY A 117 -20.94 -6.02 -8.56
C GLY A 117 -20.04 -6.71 -9.59
N LEU A 118 -19.01 -6.01 -10.08
CA LEU A 118 -18.01 -6.59 -10.98
C LEU A 118 -17.25 -7.76 -10.33
N MET A 119 -16.86 -7.61 -9.07
CA MET A 119 -16.13 -8.64 -8.32
C MET A 119 -16.98 -9.90 -8.13
N ILE A 120 -18.27 -9.74 -7.80
CA ILE A 120 -19.21 -10.87 -7.68
C ILE A 120 -19.33 -11.60 -9.02
N MET A 121 -19.48 -10.87 -10.13
CA MET A 121 -19.52 -11.51 -11.45
C MET A 121 -18.25 -12.30 -11.78
N ALA A 122 -17.08 -11.73 -11.49
CA ALA A 122 -15.81 -12.43 -11.67
C ALA A 122 -15.72 -13.69 -10.79
N GLN A 123 -16.16 -13.61 -9.53
CA GLN A 123 -16.22 -14.74 -8.61
C GLN A 123 -17.15 -15.84 -9.13
N VAL A 124 -18.34 -15.50 -9.63
CA VAL A 124 -19.28 -16.48 -10.19
C VAL A 124 -18.67 -17.20 -11.40
N VAL A 125 -18.00 -16.49 -12.30
CA VAL A 125 -17.32 -17.10 -13.46
C VAL A 125 -16.18 -18.03 -13.01
N PHE A 126 -15.37 -17.59 -12.05
CA PHE A 126 -14.28 -18.41 -11.51
C PHE A 126 -14.79 -19.67 -10.81
N LEU A 127 -15.84 -19.53 -9.99
CA LEU A 127 -16.44 -20.64 -9.27
C LEU A 127 -17.10 -21.62 -10.25
N LYS A 128 -17.78 -21.11 -11.28
CA LYS A 128 -18.33 -21.93 -12.37
C LYS A 128 -17.23 -22.74 -13.04
N GLY A 129 -16.11 -22.12 -13.42
CA GLY A 129 -14.97 -22.81 -14.03
C GLY A 129 -14.31 -23.85 -13.12
N TYR A 130 -14.28 -23.61 -11.81
CA TYR A 130 -13.79 -24.58 -10.83
C TYR A 130 -14.70 -25.80 -10.71
N PHE A 131 -16.02 -25.60 -10.64
CA PHE A 131 -16.99 -26.68 -10.53
C PHE A 131 -17.13 -27.50 -11.81
N ASP A 132 -17.10 -26.87 -13.00
CA ASP A 132 -17.15 -27.57 -14.29
C ASP A 132 -15.99 -28.56 -14.46
N LYS A 133 -14.81 -28.23 -13.94
CA LYS A 133 -13.61 -29.11 -13.99
C LYS A 133 -13.61 -30.25 -12.98
N ARG A 134 -14.50 -30.22 -11.98
CA ARG A 134 -14.51 -31.19 -10.87
C ARG A 134 -15.73 -32.11 -10.87
N ILE A 135 -16.80 -31.71 -11.58
CA ILE A 135 -18.07 -32.45 -11.67
C ILE A 135 -18.27 -33.04 -13.09
N HIS A 136 -17.20 -33.10 -13.90
CA HIS A 136 -17.10 -33.91 -15.11
C HIS A 136 -15.81 -34.73 -15.08
#